data_AF-A0A0L0EYK2-F1
#
_entry.id   AF-A0A0L0EYK2-F1
#
_cell.length_a   1.000
_cell.length_b   1.000
_cell.length_c   1.000
_cell.angle_alpha   90.00
_cell.angle_beta   90.00
_cell.angle_gamma   90.00
#
_symmetry.space_group_name_H-M   'P 1'
#
loop_
_entity.id
_entity.type
_entity.pdbx_description
1 polymer ?
#
loop_
_entity_poly.entity_id
_entity_poly.type
_entity_poly.pdbx_seq_one_letter_code
_entity_poly.pdbx_strand_id
1 'polypeptide(L)' 'MDFPIVTISDMVNAQFKLLDHLGIEKVQVVGGSMGGMMALRAAAEYPERVTPLRYAQRR' A
#
# COMPACT_ATOMS: atom_id res chain seq x y z
N MET A 1 0.25 -23.49 17.18
CA MET A 1 0.56 -22.22 16.48
C MET A 1 -0.45 -22.18 15.36
N ASP A 2 -1.64 -21.64 15.64
CA ASP A 2 -2.81 -21.87 14.78
C ASP A 2 -3.21 -20.59 14.05
N PHE A 3 -2.30 -19.61 14.03
CA PHE A 3 -2.52 -18.36 13.33
C PHE A 3 -2.21 -18.55 11.84
N PRO A 4 -3.09 -18.07 10.94
CA PRO A 4 -2.87 -18.21 9.51
C PRO A 4 -1.62 -17.44 9.06
N ILE A 5 -1.00 -17.92 7.99
CA ILE A 5 0.08 -17.20 7.34
C ILE A 5 -0.52 -15.93 6.73
N VAL A 6 0.03 -14.78 7.11
CA VAL A 6 -0.38 -13.46 6.60
C VAL A 6 0.59 -13.03 5.52
N THR A 7 0.05 -12.62 4.37
CA THR A 7 0.83 -12.10 3.25
C THR A 7 0.92 -10.58 3.27
N ILE A 8 1.86 -10.02 2.50
CA ILE A 8 1.94 -8.58 2.28
C ILE A 8 0.65 -8.03 1.66
N SER A 9 0.01 -8.79 0.78
CA SER A 9 -1.28 -8.41 0.18
C SER A 9 -2.38 -8.31 1.23
N ASP A 10 -2.42 -9.23 2.19
CA ASP A 10 -3.40 -9.16 3.28
C ASP A 10 -3.22 -7.89 4.12
N MET A 11 -1.97 -7.52 4.40
CA MET A 11 -1.63 -6.30 5.12
C MET A 11 -2.06 -5.05 4.34
N VAL A 12 -1.79 -5.00 3.03
CA VAL A 12 -2.21 -3.89 2.16
C VAL A 12 -3.73 -3.81 2.07
N ASN A 13 -4.42 -4.93 1.83
CA ASN A 13 -5.87 -4.99 1.77
C ASN A 13 -6.51 -4.50 3.08
N ALA A 14 -5.95 -4.85 4.23
CA ALA A 14 -6.42 -4.35 5.53
C ALA A 14 -6.29 -2.82 5.64
N GLN A 15 -5.20 -2.24 5.16
CA GLN A 15 -5.01 -0.79 5.13
C GLN A 15 -6.04 -0.10 4.21
N PHE A 16 -6.30 -0.62 3.02
CA PHE A 16 -7.29 -0.02 2.10
C PHE A 16 -8.72 -0.13 2.61
N LYS A 17 -9.08 -1.23 3.28
CA LYS A 17 -10.38 -1.34 3.97
C LYS A 17 -10.54 -0.28 5.06
N LEU A 18 -9.47 0.06 5.77
CA LEU A 18 -9.48 1.17 6.72
C LEU A 18 -9.67 2.51 6.01
N LEU A 19 -8.97 2.75 4.90
CA LEU A 19 -9.15 3.97 4.10
C LEU A 19 -10.60 4.10 3.60
N ASP A 20 -11.22 3.01 3.17
CA ASP A 20 -12.63 2.99 2.77
C ASP A 20 -13.55 3.37 3.94
N HIS A 21 -13.31 2.81 5.13
CA HIS A 21 -14.06 3.16 6.34
C HIS A 21 -13.93 4.65 6.71
N LEU A 22 -12.77 5.24 6.42
CA LEU A 22 -12.49 6.66 6.66
C LEU A 22 -12.93 7.57 5.50
N GLY A 23 -13.45 7.02 4.39
CA GLY A 23 -13.84 7.80 3.21
C GLY A 23 -12.66 8.41 2.44
N ILE A 24 -11.46 7.84 2.55
CA ILE A 24 -10.25 8.35 1.90
C ILE A 24 -10.07 7.67 0.55
N GLU A 25 -10.34 8.41 -0.54
CA GLU A 25 -10.29 7.85 -1.90
C GLU A 25 -8.88 7.79 -2.51
N LYS A 26 -7.94 8.66 -2.15
CA LYS A 26 -6.59 8.65 -2.74
C LYS A 26 -5.51 8.89 -1.70
N VAL A 27 -4.41 8.16 -1.81
CA VAL A 27 -3.27 8.22 -0.87
C VAL A 27 -1.93 8.20 -1.59
N GLN A 28 -0.92 8.83 -0.96
CA GLN A 28 0.48 8.60 -1.28
C GLN A 28 1.02 7.56 -0.30
N VAL A 29 1.58 6.47 -0.81
CA VAL A 29 2.18 5.42 0.04
C VAL A 29 3.70 5.54 0.01
N VAL A 30 4.32 5.55 1.18
CA VAL A 30 5.79 5.64 1.37
C VAL A 30 6.24 4.61 2.39
N GLY A 31 7.39 3.98 2.16
CA GLY A 31 7.96 3.00 3.10
C GLY A 31 9.29 2.43 2.61
N GLY A 32 10.13 2.01 3.55
CA GLY A 32 11.39 1.28 3.29
C GLY A 32 11.28 -0.19 3.69
N SER A 33 12.17 -1.04 3.16
CA SER A 33 12.19 -2.50 3.45
C SER A 33 10.82 -3.16 3.19
N MET A 34 10.24 -3.86 4.18
CA MET A 34 8.89 -4.42 4.09
C MET A 34 7.83 -3.36 3.75
N GLY A 35 7.96 -2.13 4.27
CA GLY A 35 7.08 -1.02 3.92
C GLY A 35 7.22 -0.58 2.45
N GLY A 36 8.41 -0.74 1.86
CA GLY A 36 8.63 -0.51 0.43
C GLY A 36 7.93 -1.57 -0.42
N MET A 37 7.97 -2.83 0.02
CA MET A 37 7.23 -3.92 -0.63
C MET A 37 5.71 -3.69 -0.54
N MET A 38 5.21 -3.21 0.60
CA MET A 38 3.81 -2.81 0.76
C MET A 38 3.45 -1.62 -0.15
N ALA A 39 4.33 -0.63 -0.28
CA ALA A 39 4.09 0.51 -1.16
C ALA A 39 4.01 0.09 -2.65
N LEU A 40 4.90 -0.80 -3.08
CA LEU A 40 4.84 -1.39 -4.42
C LEU A 40 3.58 -2.24 -4.62
N ARG A 41 3.20 -3.03 -3.61
CA ARG A 41 2.01 -3.86 -3.65
C ARG A 41 0.73 -3.03 -3.71
N ALA A 42 0.65 -1.96 -2.91
CA ALA A 42 -0.45 -1.00 -2.95
C ALA A 42 -0.60 -0.33 -4.31
N ALA A 43 0.51 0.09 -4.93
CA ALA A 43 0.48 0.67 -6.27
C ALA A 43 0.03 -0.33 -7.35
N ALA A 44 0.36 -1.61 -7.19
CA ALA A 44 -0.03 -2.67 -8.12
C ALA A 44 -1.49 -3.11 -7.95
N GLU A 45 -1.98 -3.24 -6.72
CA GLU A 45 -3.35 -3.72 -6.43
C GLU A 45 -4.40 -2.61 -6.47
N TYR A 46 -4.01 -1.37 -6.14
CA TYR A 46 -4.91 -0.22 -6.05
C TYR A 46 -4.41 0.99 -6.87
N PRO A 47 -4.13 0.83 -8.18
CA PRO A 47 -3.50 1.87 -9.01
C PRO A 47 -4.31 3.18 -9.07
N GLU A 48 -5.63 3.13 -9.02
CA GLU A 48 -6.51 4.32 -9.04
C GLU A 48 -6.54 5.09 -7.72
N ARG A 49 -6.12 4.43 -6.64
CA ARG A 49 -6.14 4.97 -5.26
C ARG A 49 -4.76 5.43 -4.81
N VAL A 50 -3.68 5.01 -5.48
CA VAL A 50 -2.30 5.31 -5.09
C VAL A 50 -1.68 6.30 -6.07
N THR A 51 -1.21 7.44 -5.54
CA THR A 51 -0.43 8.38 -6.33
C THR A 51 0.94 7.77 -6.65
N PRO A 52 1.33 7.66 -7.95
CA PRO A 52 2.59 7.02 -8.33
C PRO A 52 3.78 7.68 -7.65
N LEU A 53 4.67 6.87 -7.07
CA LEU A 53 5.94 7.36 -6.55
C LEU A 53 6.78 7.86 -7.74
N ARG A 54 6.79 9.16 -7.97
CA ARG A 54 7.77 9.78 -8.87
C ARG A 54 9.10 9.73 -8.14
N TYR A 55 10.00 8.84 -8.58
CA TYR A 55 11.41 9.07 -8.34
C TYR A 55 11.72 10.43 -8.94
N ALA A 56 11.89 11.45 -8.09
CA ALA A 56 12.46 12.71 -8.50
C ALA A 56 13.89 12.40 -8.96
N GLN A 57 14.07 12.12 -10.25
CA GLN A 57 15.37 12.29 -10.88
C GLN A 57 15.70 13.76 -10.68
N ARG A 58 16.53 14.04 -9.66
CA ARG A 58 17.24 15.30 -9.56
C ARG A 58 18.00 15.43 -10.87
N ARG A 59 17.60 16.39 -11.70
CA ARG A 59 18.51 16.97 -12.69
C ARG A 59 19.58 17.77 -11.96
#